data_AF-A0AAW1BD92-F1
#
_entry.id   AF-A0AAW1BD92-F1
#
_cell.length_a   1.000
_cell.length_b   1.000
_cell.length_c   1.000
_cell.angle_alpha   90.00
_cell.angle_beta   90.00
_cell.angle_gamma   90.00
#
_symmetry.space_group_name_H-M   'P 1'
#
loop_
_entity.id
_entity.type
_entity.pdbx_description
1 polymer ?
#
loop_
_entity_poly.entity_id
_entity_poly.type
_entity_poly.pdbx_seq_one_letter_code
_entity_poly.pdbx_strand_id
1 'polypeptide(L)'
;MEPEEEPGGAAVREVYEEAGVKGKLGRLLGIFEQNQDRKHRTYVYVLTVTEILEDWEDSVNIGRKREWFKVEDAIKGINKLAFTDAPNKQPQDNL
;
A
#
# COMPACT_ATOMS: atom_id res chain seq x y z
N MET A 1 1.50 13.38 2.72
CA MET A 1 2.74 14.06 3.11
C MET A 1 2.35 15.44 3.59
N GLU A 2 2.64 15.71 4.84
CA GLU A 2 2.49 17.05 5.39
C GLU A 2 3.43 18.02 4.65
N PRO A 3 3.14 19.34 4.65
CA PRO A 3 4.07 20.32 4.09
C PRO A 3 5.47 20.16 4.70
N GLU A 4 6.50 20.18 3.85
CA GLU A 4 7.92 20.05 4.25
C GLU A 4 8.33 18.66 4.79
N GLU A 5 7.42 17.69 4.85
CA GLU A 5 7.71 16.33 5.28
C GLU A 5 8.47 15.55 4.21
N GLU A 6 9.63 15.00 4.59
CA GLU A 6 10.39 14.09 3.74
C GLU A 6 9.60 12.79 3.51
N PRO A 7 9.61 12.19 2.29
CA PRO A 7 8.79 11.01 1.97
C PRO A 7 9.01 9.81 2.90
N GLY A 8 10.25 9.63 3.38
CA GLY A 8 10.57 8.58 4.34
C GLY A 8 10.00 8.85 5.74
N GLY A 9 9.97 10.12 6.16
CA GLY A 9 9.34 10.54 7.41
C GLY A 9 7.84 10.26 7.38
N ALA A 10 7.19 10.67 6.28
CA ALA A 10 5.79 10.37 6.02
C ALA A 10 5.52 8.86 6.09
N ALA A 11 6.31 8.03 5.39
CA ALA A 11 6.10 6.58 5.40
C ALA A 11 6.18 5.95 6.80
N VAL A 12 7.07 6.46 7.67
CA VAL A 12 7.22 5.98 9.06
C VAL A 12 6.07 6.48 9.95
N ARG A 13 5.62 7.72 9.77
CA ARG A 13 4.47 8.28 10.50
C ARG A 13 3.18 7.56 10.13
N GLU A 14 2.89 7.44 8.84
CA GLU A 14 1.67 6.79 8.32
C GLU A 14 1.58 5.33 8.78
N VAL A 15 2.66 4.54 8.70
CA VAL A 15 2.60 3.14 9.15
C VAL A 15 2.41 3.01 10.67
N TYR A 16 2.84 4.01 11.44
CA TYR A 16 2.57 4.09 12.87
C TYR A 16 1.10 4.43 13.15
N GLU A 17 0.55 5.44 12.47
CA GLU A 17 -0.83 5.91 12.63
C GLU A 17 -1.87 4.90 12.10
N GLU A 18 -1.61 4.30 10.95
CA GLU A 18 -2.56 3.43 10.25
C GLU A 18 -2.50 1.98 10.71
N ALA A 19 -1.29 1.52 11.06
CA ALA A 19 -1.03 0.13 11.34
C ALA A 19 -0.41 -0.09 12.71
N GLY A 20 -0.08 0.92 13.52
CA GLY A 20 0.50 0.69 14.85
C GLY A 20 1.80 -0.09 14.82
N VAL A 21 2.65 0.16 13.83
CA VAL A 21 3.93 -0.53 13.65
C VAL A 21 5.06 0.48 13.71
N LYS A 22 6.12 0.16 14.46
CA LYS A 22 7.41 0.86 14.37
C LYS A 22 8.44 -0.06 13.74
N GLY A 23 9.40 0.55 13.07
CA GLY A 23 10.46 -0.20 12.41
C GLY A 23 11.60 0.67 11.92
N LYS A 24 12.61 -0.02 11.41
CA LYS A 24 13.71 0.61 10.68
C LYS A 24 13.30 0.76 9.22
N LEU A 25 13.21 2.00 8.74
CA LEU A 25 13.02 2.27 7.33
C LEU A 25 14.24 1.80 6.54
N GLY A 26 13.97 0.99 5.52
CA GLY A 26 14.96 0.40 4.64
C GLY A 26 14.98 1.09 3.28
N ARG A 27 15.25 0.29 2.24
CA ARG A 27 15.39 0.81 0.88
C ARG A 27 14.07 1.34 0.31
N LEU A 28 14.18 2.36 -0.54
CA LEU A 28 13.13 2.75 -1.48
C LEU A 28 12.98 1.65 -2.54
N LEU A 29 11.77 1.13 -2.71
CA LEU A 29 11.42 0.14 -3.73
C LEU A 29 11.05 0.79 -5.06
N GLY A 30 10.41 1.96 -5.02
CA GLY A 30 10.00 2.65 -6.22
C GLY A 30 9.23 3.93 -5.93
N ILE A 31 9.11 4.74 -6.97
CA ILE A 31 8.29 5.95 -7.00
C ILE A 31 7.31 5.77 -8.16
N PHE A 32 6.03 5.89 -7.87
CA PHE A 32 4.97 5.74 -8.85
C PHE A 32 4.26 7.08 -9.04
N GLU A 33 4.03 7.47 -10.28
CA GLU A 33 3.27 8.68 -10.64
C GLU A 33 1.94 8.26 -11.25
N GLN A 34 0.83 8.86 -10.78
CA GLN A 34 -0.52 8.52 -11.25
C GLN A 34 -1.10 9.65 -12.12
N ASN A 35 -1.32 9.37 -13.41
CA ASN A 35 -1.86 10.28 -14.44
C ASN A 35 -1.05 11.56 -14.72
N GLN A 36 -1.06 12.02 -15.98
CA GLN A 36 -0.40 13.26 -16.39
C GLN A 36 -1.03 14.52 -15.76
N ASP A 37 -2.32 14.44 -15.39
CA ASP A 37 -3.10 15.58 -14.88
C ASP A 37 -3.02 15.77 -13.37
N ARG A 38 -2.63 14.75 -12.60
CA ARG A 38 -2.50 14.82 -11.14
C ARG A 38 -1.09 14.44 -10.74
N LYS A 39 -0.32 15.40 -10.25
CA LYS A 39 1.07 15.19 -9.80
C LYS A 39 1.13 14.49 -8.43
N HIS A 40 0.44 13.36 -8.26
CA HIS A 40 0.60 12.52 -7.09
C HIS A 40 1.76 11.55 -7.31
N ARG A 41 2.76 11.64 -6.42
CA ARG A 41 3.88 10.71 -6.34
C ARG A 41 3.71 9.81 -5.12
N THR A 42 3.74 8.51 -5.35
CA THR A 42 3.72 7.51 -4.28
C THR A 42 5.11 6.92 -4.13
N TYR A 43 5.71 7.12 -2.96
CA TYR A 43 6.99 6.54 -2.60
C TYR A 43 6.75 5.26 -1.81
N VAL A 44 7.38 4.16 -2.19
CA VAL A 44 7.20 2.85 -1.54
C VAL A 44 8.53 2.40 -0.96
N TYR A 45 8.55 2.09 0.32
CA TYR A 45 9.75 1.66 1.04
C TYR A 45 9.55 0.26 1.64
N VAL A 46 10.68 -0.39 1.96
CA VAL A 46 10.69 -1.53 2.88
C VAL A 46 10.82 -1.00 4.31
N LEU A 47 9.99 -1.48 5.24
CA LEU A 47 10.15 -1.26 6.67
C LEU A 47 10.43 -2.60 7.35
N THR A 48 11.53 -2.68 8.11
CA THR A 48 11.77 -3.82 9.00
C THR A 48 11.15 -3.54 10.35
N VAL A 49 10.08 -4.27 10.68
CA VAL A 49 9.34 -4.15 11.93
C VAL A 49 10.24 -4.42 13.13
N THR A 50 10.18 -3.55 14.13
CA THR A 50 10.88 -3.71 15.42
C THR A 50 9.90 -3.74 16.58
N GLU A 51 8.73 -3.13 16.45
CA GLU A 51 7.71 -3.08 17.49
C GLU A 51 6.32 -3.07 16.86
N ILE A 52 5.38 -3.71 17.55
CA ILE A 52 3.98 -3.79 17.17
C ILE A 52 3.17 -3.30 18.36
N LEU A 53 2.38 -2.25 18.14
CA LEU A 53 1.45 -1.74 19.16
C LEU A 53 0.15 -2.55 19.13
N GLU A 54 -0.41 -2.73 20.33
CA GLU A 54 -1.73 -3.32 20.56
C GLU A 54 -2.83 -2.32 20.19
N ASP A 55 -2.72 -1.08 20.68
CA ASP A 55 -3.57 0.04 20.34
C ASP A 55 -2.81 1.07 19.49
N TRP A 56 -3.46 1.62 18.47
CA TRP A 56 -2.90 2.65 17.60
C TRP A 56 -3.97 3.61 17.09
N GLU A 57 -3.54 4.74 16.56
CA GLU A 57 -4.41 5.88 16.28
C GLU A 57 -5.63 5.52 15.43
N ASP A 58 -5.44 4.95 14.24
CA ASP A 58 -6.55 4.58 13.36
C ASP A 58 -7.42 3.45 13.92
N SER A 59 -6.85 2.53 14.71
CA SER A 59 -7.65 1.49 15.38
C SER A 59 -8.62 2.11 16.37
N VAL A 60 -8.13 3.02 17.21
CA VAL A 60 -8.94 3.67 18.24
C VAL A 60 -9.93 4.67 17.65
N ASN A 61 -9.50 5.47 16.66
CA ASN A 61 -10.28 6.58 16.14
C ASN A 61 -11.31 6.15 15.10
N ILE A 62 -10.97 5.20 14.22
CA ILE A 62 -11.82 4.82 13.08
C ILE A 62 -12.05 3.31 12.97
N GLY A 63 -11.58 2.51 13.92
CA GLY A 63 -11.79 1.06 13.93
C GLY A 63 -10.98 0.30 12.88
N ARG A 64 -9.87 0.86 12.41
CA ARG A 64 -8.99 0.21 11.42
C ARG A 64 -8.39 -1.06 11.99
N LYS A 65 -8.25 -2.09 11.15
CA LYS A 65 -7.64 -3.37 11.51
C LYS A 65 -6.36 -3.61 10.72
N ARG A 66 -5.38 -4.24 11.36
CA ARG A 66 -4.13 -4.71 10.76
C ARG A 66 -4.13 -6.24 10.73
N GLU A 67 -3.70 -6.81 9.62
CA GLU A 67 -3.43 -8.23 9.48
C GLU A 67 -2.12 -8.46 8.72
N TRP A 68 -1.35 -9.46 9.15
CA TRP A 68 -0.17 -9.93 8.44
C TRP A 68 -0.56 -11.01 7.44
N PHE A 69 0.00 -10.94 6.24
CA PHE A 69 -0.18 -12.00 5.24
C PHE A 69 1.18 -12.51 4.76
N LYS A 70 1.19 -13.76 4.31
CA LYS A 70 2.37 -14.33 3.65
C LYS A 70 2.51 -13.76 2.25
N VAL A 71 3.74 -13.65 1.76
CA VAL A 71 4.02 -13.09 0.43
C VAL A 71 3.29 -13.88 -0.66
N GLU A 72 3.17 -15.20 -0.51
CA GLU A 72 2.47 -16.06 -1.47
C GLU A 72 0.98 -15.72 -1.55
N ASP A 73 0.36 -15.34 -0.43
CA ASP A 73 -1.05 -14.97 -0.38
C ASP A 73 -1.27 -13.58 -0.98
N ALA A 74 -0.31 -12.66 -0.81
CA ALA A 74 -0.30 -11.37 -1.47
C ALA A 74 -0.30 -11.50 -3.00
N ILE A 75 0.61 -12.34 -3.53
CA ILE A 75 0.75 -12.59 -4.96
C ILE A 75 -0.53 -13.18 -5.53
N LYS A 76 -1.13 -14.15 -4.84
CA LYS A 76 -2.44 -14.72 -5.22
C LYS A 76 -3.53 -13.66 -5.25
N GLY A 77 -3.56 -12.76 -4.27
CA GLY A 77 -4.53 -11.66 -4.20
C GLY A 77 -4.44 -10.70 -5.37
N ILE A 78 -3.22 -10.25 -5.71
CA ILE A 78 -2.96 -9.38 -6.86
C ILE A 78 -3.41 -10.05 -8.16
N ASN A 79 -3.02 -11.32 -8.36
CA ASN A 79 -3.39 -12.06 -9.56
C ASN A 79 -4.90 -12.25 -9.68
N LYS A 80 -5.61 -12.50 -8.58
CA LYS A 80 -7.07 -12.65 -8.59
C LYS A 80 -7.78 -11.39 -9.09
N LEU A 81 -7.30 -10.20 -8.72
CA LEU A 81 -7.84 -8.91 -9.19
C LEU A 81 -7.50 -8.64 -10.66
N ALA A 82 -6.31 -9.05 -11.11
CA ALA A 82 -5.88 -8.85 -12.50
C ALA A 82 -6.69 -9.68 -13.53
N PHE A 83 -7.34 -10.78 -13.11
CA PHE A 83 -8.14 -11.62 -14.00
C PHE A 83 -9.64 -11.29 -14.04
N THR A 84 -10.16 -10.44 -13.14
CA THR A 84 -11.58 -10.05 -13.14
C THR A 84 -11.89 -8.87 -14.06
N ASP A 85 -10.87 -8.12 -14.50
CA ASP A 85 -11.04 -6.92 -15.35
C ASP A 85 -10.70 -7.15 -16.83
N ALA A 86 -10.50 -8.40 -17.27
CA ALA A 86 -10.41 -8.67 -18.71
C ALA A 86 -11.81 -8.55 -19.32
N PRO A 87 -12.11 -7.54 -20.17
CA PRO A 87 -13.39 -7.49 -20.85
C PRO A 87 -13.50 -8.74 -21.72
N ASN A 88 -14.59 -9.47 -21.51
CA ASN A 88 -15.01 -10.62 -22.29
C ASN A 88 -15.09 -10.20 -23.78
N LYS A 89 -14.01 -10.34 -24.53
CA LYS A 89 -14.05 -10.21 -25.99
C LYS A 89 -14.77 -11.43 -26.49
N GLN A 90 -16.08 -11.33 -26.66
CA GLN A 90 -16.80 -12.26 -27.51
C GLN A 90 -16.14 -12.22 -28.90
N PRO A 91 -15.85 -13.38 -29.51
CA PRO A 91 -15.46 -13.40 -30.91
C PRO A 91 -16.62 -12.82 -31.71
N GLN A 92 -16.34 -11.79 -32.52
CA GLN A 92 -17.29 -11.38 -33.55
C GLN A 92 -17.29 -12.49 -34.59
N ASP A 93 -18.37 -13.28 -34.58
CA ASP A 93 -18.67 -14.18 -35.68
C ASP A 93 -18.95 -13.31 -36.90
N ASN A 94 -17.99 -13.27 -37.83
CA ASN A 94 -18.16 -12.66 -39.14
C ASN A 94 -19.17 -13.49 -39.94
N LEU A 95 -20.34 -12.90 -40.22
CA LEU A 95 -21.24 -13.24 -41.33
C LEU A 95 -21.88 -11.95 -41.86
#